data_AF-A0A3D2IQN5-F1
#
_entry.id   AF-A0A3D2IQN5-F1
#
_cell.length_a   1.000
_cell.length_b   1.000
_cell.length_c   1.000
_cell.angle_alpha   90.00
_cell.angle_beta   90.00
_cell.angle_gamma   90.00
#
_symmetry.space_group_name_H-M   'P 1'
#
loop_
_entity.id
_entity.type
_entity.pdbx_description
1 polymer ?
#
loop_
_entity_poly.entity_id
_entity_poly.type
_entity_poly.pdbx_seq_one_letter_code
_entity_poly.pdbx_strand_id
1 'polypeptide(L)'
;LDCSGYLGWAIYNTLETEDGEDGYVTFASHIAKDLSDLGYGEWTQDIAMPSEENDYVMKPGDVMSTNGHVWISLGTCDDNSIVILHSTPADSRTGQPGGGVEISAIGLSEDCEAYQIADRYMSEYFPEWYERYPVKLADPESYFTFEGDNAGRFTWEFGEDEDGFTDPDGIQDMSPADVLECLFS
;
A
#
# COMPACT_ATOMS: atom_id res chain seq x y z
N LEU A 1 9.68 -8.50 9.43
CA LEU A 1 8.63 -8.76 8.43
C LEU A 1 8.99 -7.93 7.20
N ASP A 2 9.11 -8.53 6.02
CA ASP A 2 9.33 -7.79 4.77
C ASP A 2 7.98 -7.42 4.12
N CYS A 3 8.00 -6.75 2.96
CA CYS A 3 6.80 -6.24 2.32
C CYS A 3 5.83 -7.36 1.92
N SER A 4 6.34 -8.44 1.33
CA SER A 4 5.56 -9.63 0.97
C SER A 4 5.03 -10.38 2.18
N GLY A 5 5.83 -10.52 3.24
CA GLY A 5 5.40 -11.16 4.48
C GLY A 5 4.33 -10.35 5.21
N TYR A 6 4.41 -9.03 5.18
CA TYR A 6 3.39 -8.16 5.78
C TYR A 6 2.06 -8.27 5.05
N LEU A 7 2.08 -8.11 3.72
CA LEU A 7 0.86 -8.19 2.93
C LEU A 7 0.24 -9.59 2.99
N GLY A 8 1.06 -10.65 2.89
CA GLY A 8 0.59 -12.02 3.03
C GLY A 8 -0.05 -12.29 4.39
N TRP A 9 0.56 -11.78 5.48
CA TRP A 9 -0.04 -11.87 6.82
C TRP A 9 -1.36 -11.11 6.91
N ALA A 10 -1.46 -9.91 6.33
CA ALA A 10 -2.69 -9.12 6.34
C ALA A 10 -3.83 -9.83 5.58
N ILE A 11 -3.53 -10.38 4.39
CA ILE A 11 -4.50 -11.15 3.60
C ILE A 11 -4.93 -12.40 4.37
N TYR A 12 -3.98 -13.18 4.91
CA TYR A 12 -4.29 -14.38 5.70
C TYR A 12 -5.27 -14.08 6.84
N ASN A 13 -5.00 -13.05 7.65
CA ASN A 13 -5.86 -12.72 8.79
C ASN A 13 -7.22 -12.12 8.39
N THR A 14 -7.37 -11.68 7.14
CA THR A 14 -8.63 -11.14 6.63
C THR A 14 -9.48 -12.22 5.98
N LEU A 15 -8.84 -13.16 5.26
CA LEU A 15 -9.53 -14.10 4.37
C LEU A 15 -9.60 -15.52 4.93
N GLU A 16 -8.57 -15.94 5.65
CA GLU A 16 -8.46 -17.32 6.10
C GLU A 16 -9.29 -17.56 7.37
N THR A 17 -9.98 -18.69 7.41
CA THR A 17 -10.82 -19.09 8.54
C THR A 17 -10.25 -20.28 9.31
N GLU A 18 -9.23 -20.95 8.75
CA GLU A 18 -8.56 -22.09 9.35
C GLU A 18 -7.05 -21.83 9.62
N ASP A 19 -6.58 -22.25 10.79
CA ASP A 19 -5.18 -22.07 11.19
C ASP A 19 -4.23 -22.94 10.34
N GLY A 20 -3.14 -22.35 9.86
CA GLY A 20 -2.01 -23.08 9.26
C GLY A 20 -2.09 -23.32 7.76
N GLU A 21 -3.00 -22.66 7.05
CA GLU A 21 -3.08 -22.73 5.59
C GLU A 21 -1.90 -22.00 4.91
N ASP A 22 -1.38 -22.63 3.86
CA ASP A 22 -0.25 -22.14 3.07
C ASP A 22 -0.72 -21.27 1.89
N GLY A 23 0.21 -20.55 1.24
CA GLY A 23 -0.02 -19.89 -0.06
C GLY A 23 -0.17 -18.37 -0.02
N TYR A 24 -0.21 -17.77 1.17
CA TYR A 24 -0.39 -16.32 1.32
C TYR A 24 0.91 -15.51 1.26
N VAL A 25 2.07 -16.15 1.43
CA VAL A 25 3.38 -15.51 1.31
C VAL A 25 4.10 -16.03 0.07
N THR A 26 4.31 -15.13 -0.89
CA THR A 26 4.95 -15.39 -2.19
C THR A 26 5.91 -14.25 -2.54
N PHE A 27 6.48 -14.25 -3.74
CA PHE A 27 7.33 -13.16 -4.20
C PHE A 27 6.55 -11.85 -4.28
N ALA A 28 7.14 -10.76 -3.76
CA ALA A 28 6.53 -9.43 -3.77
C ALA A 28 6.04 -9.00 -5.17
N SER A 29 6.76 -9.39 -6.22
CA SER A 29 6.42 -9.11 -7.63
C SER A 29 5.19 -9.87 -8.15
N HIS A 30 4.63 -10.81 -7.40
CA HIS A 30 3.52 -11.68 -7.86
C HIS A 30 2.22 -11.44 -7.10
N ILE A 31 2.27 -10.92 -5.87
CA ILE A 31 1.09 -10.87 -4.97
C ILE A 31 -0.12 -10.21 -5.62
N ALA A 32 0.06 -9.07 -6.32
CA ALA A 32 -1.03 -8.41 -7.02
C ALA A 32 -1.70 -9.34 -8.06
N LYS A 33 -0.90 -10.07 -8.85
CA LYS A 33 -1.41 -10.99 -9.87
C LYS A 33 -2.10 -12.21 -9.23
N ASP A 34 -1.50 -12.76 -8.18
CA ASP A 34 -2.01 -13.93 -7.46
C ASP A 34 -3.37 -13.62 -6.81
N LEU A 35 -3.56 -12.42 -6.23
CA LEU A 35 -4.85 -11.97 -5.71
C LEU A 35 -5.95 -11.95 -6.79
N SER A 36 -5.62 -11.51 -8.00
CA SER A 36 -6.56 -11.54 -9.12
C SER A 36 -6.83 -12.95 -9.62
N ASP A 37 -5.84 -13.84 -9.66
CA ASP A 37 -6.03 -15.25 -10.05
C ASP A 37 -6.90 -16.03 -9.06
N LEU A 38 -6.95 -15.60 -7.80
CA LEU A 38 -7.90 -16.10 -6.80
C LEU A 38 -9.33 -15.54 -6.96
N GLY A 39 -9.53 -14.56 -7.84
CA GLY A 39 -10.84 -13.99 -8.15
C GLY A 39 -11.28 -12.87 -7.22
N TYR A 40 -10.36 -12.23 -6.49
CA TYR A 40 -10.70 -11.15 -5.55
C TYR A 40 -10.81 -9.76 -6.21
N GLY A 41 -10.48 -9.65 -7.49
CA GLY A 41 -10.56 -8.39 -8.22
C GLY A 41 -9.71 -8.37 -9.48
N GLU A 42 -9.50 -7.17 -9.99
CA GLU A 42 -8.86 -6.93 -11.27
C GLU A 42 -7.37 -6.64 -11.12
N TRP A 43 -6.57 -7.14 -12.07
CA TRP A 43 -5.16 -6.83 -12.18
C TRP A 43 -4.83 -6.23 -13.55
N THR A 44 -3.94 -5.23 -13.57
CA THR A 44 -3.51 -4.55 -14.80
C THR A 44 -2.04 -4.12 -14.75
N GLN A 45 -1.40 -4.12 -15.92
CA GLN A 45 -0.11 -3.44 -16.15
C GLN A 45 -0.28 -2.08 -16.85
N ASP A 46 -1.49 -1.75 -17.29
CA ASP A 46 -1.82 -0.43 -17.84
C ASP A 46 -1.93 0.56 -16.67
N ILE A 47 -0.76 1.03 -16.25
CA ILE A 47 -0.64 1.98 -15.15
C ILE A 47 0.15 3.21 -15.58
N ALA A 48 -0.19 4.33 -14.98
CA ALA A 48 0.56 5.57 -15.10
C ALA A 48 0.92 6.07 -13.70
N MET A 49 1.96 6.89 -13.64
CA MET A 49 2.19 7.70 -12.45
C MET A 49 1.08 8.77 -12.39
N PRO A 50 0.37 8.94 -11.26
CA PRO A 50 -0.56 10.07 -11.11
C PRO A 50 0.14 11.39 -11.42
N SER A 51 -0.49 12.23 -12.23
CA SER A 51 0.01 13.56 -12.55
C SER A 51 -1.13 14.47 -13.02
N GLU A 52 -0.90 15.77 -13.05
CA GLU A 52 -1.87 16.74 -13.61
C GLU A 52 -2.19 16.49 -15.10
N GLU A 53 -1.39 15.68 -15.80
CA GLU A 53 -1.54 15.39 -17.23
C GLU A 53 -2.40 14.15 -17.50
N ASN A 54 -2.77 13.38 -16.47
CA ASN A 54 -3.62 12.19 -16.59
C ASN A 54 -4.64 12.11 -15.44
N ASP A 55 -5.58 11.18 -15.55
CA ASP A 55 -6.62 10.90 -14.55
C ASP A 55 -6.33 9.62 -13.76
N TYR A 56 -5.08 9.16 -13.77
CA TYR A 56 -4.70 7.92 -13.09
C TYR A 56 -4.70 8.12 -11.58
N VAL A 57 -5.47 7.29 -10.88
CA VAL A 57 -5.58 7.27 -9.43
C VAL A 57 -5.34 5.87 -8.88
N MET A 58 -4.59 5.82 -7.78
CA MET A 58 -4.55 4.66 -6.89
C MET A 58 -5.66 4.80 -5.84
N LYS A 59 -6.47 3.76 -5.70
CA LYS A 59 -7.54 3.69 -4.70
C LYS A 59 -7.01 3.14 -3.37
N PRO A 60 -7.64 3.51 -2.24
CA PRO A 60 -7.41 2.82 -0.97
C PRO A 60 -7.57 1.30 -1.12
N GLY A 61 -6.57 0.55 -0.65
CA GLY A 61 -6.52 -0.91 -0.74
C GLY A 61 -5.90 -1.47 -2.03
N ASP A 62 -5.65 -0.64 -3.06
CA ASP A 62 -4.92 -1.09 -4.25
C ASP A 62 -3.57 -1.68 -3.86
N VAL A 63 -3.24 -2.84 -4.40
CA VAL A 63 -1.95 -3.52 -4.16
C VAL A 63 -1.09 -3.35 -5.39
N MET A 64 0.12 -2.82 -5.21
CA MET A 64 1.07 -2.64 -6.30
C MET A 64 2.29 -3.54 -6.09
N SER A 65 2.50 -4.46 -7.04
CA SER A 65 3.66 -5.37 -7.08
C SER A 65 4.66 -4.89 -8.13
N THR A 66 5.90 -4.61 -7.72
CA THR A 66 7.01 -4.24 -8.61
C THR A 66 8.19 -5.21 -8.43
N ASN A 67 9.31 -4.97 -9.12
CA ASN A 67 10.50 -5.84 -9.03
C ASN A 67 11.07 -5.86 -7.61
N GLY A 68 10.68 -6.89 -6.85
CA GLY A 68 11.18 -7.13 -5.50
C GLY A 68 10.53 -6.29 -4.40
N HIS A 69 9.44 -5.55 -4.70
CA HIS A 69 8.73 -4.75 -3.72
C HIS A 69 7.22 -4.83 -3.92
N VAL A 70 6.46 -4.71 -2.82
CA VAL A 70 5.00 -4.66 -2.83
C VAL A 70 4.52 -3.65 -1.79
N TRP A 71 3.44 -2.94 -2.09
CA TRP A 71 2.87 -1.94 -1.19
C TRP A 71 1.36 -1.81 -1.42
N ILE A 72 0.68 -1.29 -0.40
CA ILE A 72 -0.76 -1.03 -0.42
C ILE A 72 -0.94 0.49 -0.53
N SER A 73 -1.80 0.96 -1.43
CA SER A 73 -2.18 2.36 -1.49
C SER A 73 -3.20 2.66 -0.38
N LEU A 74 -3.02 3.78 0.31
CA LEU A 74 -4.06 4.40 1.14
C LEU A 74 -4.80 5.51 0.36
N GLY A 75 -4.56 5.62 -0.94
CA GLY A 75 -5.19 6.57 -1.85
C GLY A 75 -4.23 7.61 -2.44
N THR A 76 -4.73 8.34 -3.44
CA THR A 76 -4.05 9.45 -4.12
C THR A 76 -4.53 10.79 -3.56
N CYS A 77 -3.61 11.70 -3.26
CA CYS A 77 -3.86 13.05 -2.77
C CYS A 77 -4.19 14.01 -3.92
N ASP A 78 -4.68 15.22 -3.59
CA ASP A 78 -5.07 16.23 -4.58
C ASP A 78 -3.87 16.72 -5.43
N ASP A 79 -2.67 16.68 -4.86
CA ASP A 79 -1.42 17.04 -5.55
C ASP A 79 -0.79 15.88 -6.34
N ASN A 80 -1.52 14.77 -6.52
CA ASN A 80 -1.10 13.52 -7.16
C ASN A 80 -0.03 12.71 -6.41
N SER A 81 0.36 13.10 -5.20
CA SER A 81 1.17 12.25 -4.33
C SER A 81 0.32 11.13 -3.71
N ILE A 82 0.93 9.99 -3.36
CA ILE A 82 0.20 8.80 -2.90
C ILE A 82 0.66 8.46 -1.49
N VAL A 83 -0.29 8.23 -0.58
CA VAL A 83 0.02 7.65 0.73
C VAL A 83 0.04 6.14 0.59
N ILE A 84 1.07 5.48 1.12
CA ILE A 84 1.23 4.03 1.03
C ILE A 84 1.46 3.40 2.40
N LEU A 85 1.08 2.13 2.50
CA LEU A 85 1.42 1.25 3.61
C LEU A 85 2.31 0.13 3.09
N HIS A 86 3.48 -0.04 3.70
CA HIS A 86 4.42 -1.09 3.30
C HIS A 86 5.34 -1.51 4.44
N SER A 87 6.14 -2.55 4.23
CA SER A 87 7.20 -2.93 5.16
C SER A 87 8.52 -3.05 4.41
N THR A 88 9.46 -2.13 4.64
CA THR A 88 10.81 -2.20 4.05
C THR A 88 11.88 -1.90 5.09
N PRO A 89 13.12 -2.39 4.90
CA PRO A 89 14.24 -1.90 5.69
C PRO A 89 14.37 -0.38 5.53
N ALA A 90 14.44 0.32 6.66
CA ALA A 90 14.55 1.77 6.72
C ALA A 90 15.88 2.19 7.34
N ASP A 91 16.45 3.28 6.82
CA ASP A 91 17.64 3.89 7.41
C ASP A 91 17.30 4.44 8.80
N SER A 92 18.13 4.09 9.79
CA SER A 92 17.86 4.46 11.17
C SER A 92 18.53 5.78 11.55
N ARG A 93 17.73 6.71 12.11
CA ARG A 93 18.21 7.94 12.75
C ARG A 93 19.07 7.68 13.99
N THR A 94 18.86 6.55 14.66
CA THR A 94 19.54 6.19 15.92
C THR A 94 20.68 5.17 15.74
N GLY A 95 21.04 4.86 14.48
CA GLY A 95 22.09 3.89 14.17
C GLY A 95 21.72 2.44 14.47
N GLN A 96 20.42 2.17 14.67
CA GLN A 96 19.91 0.82 14.89
C GLN A 96 19.10 0.37 13.67
N PRO A 97 19.71 -0.32 12.69
CA PRO A 97 19.02 -0.72 11.47
C PRO A 97 17.86 -1.67 11.76
N GLY A 98 16.90 -1.73 10.86
CA GLY A 98 15.74 -2.62 10.95
C GLY A 98 14.72 -2.28 9.87
N GLY A 99 13.51 -2.82 10.03
CA GLY A 99 12.40 -2.55 9.14
C GLY A 99 11.10 -3.04 9.79
N GLY A 100 10.00 -2.45 9.37
CA GLY A 100 8.68 -2.69 9.93
C GLY A 100 7.63 -2.03 9.05
N VAL A 101 6.37 -2.16 9.49
CA VAL A 101 5.25 -1.57 8.78
C VAL A 101 5.27 -0.06 8.99
N GLU A 102 5.22 0.68 7.89
CA GLU A 102 5.33 2.14 7.88
C GLU A 102 4.29 2.73 6.93
N ILE A 103 3.69 3.84 7.36
CA ILE A 103 2.99 4.76 6.47
C ILE A 103 4.06 5.64 5.81
N SER A 104 4.04 5.70 4.49
CA SER A 104 5.01 6.42 3.67
C SER A 104 4.35 7.14 2.52
N ALA A 105 5.12 7.88 1.74
CA ALA A 105 4.64 8.67 0.63
C ALA A 105 5.36 8.32 -0.67
N ILE A 106 4.65 8.39 -1.79
CA ILE A 106 5.23 8.48 -3.13
C ILE A 106 4.97 9.89 -3.64
N GLY A 107 6.02 10.63 -4.01
CA GLY A 107 5.90 12.03 -4.42
C GLY A 107 7.23 12.67 -4.79
N LEU A 108 7.18 13.91 -5.27
CA LEU A 108 8.36 14.60 -5.79
C LEU A 108 9.17 15.36 -4.72
N SER A 109 8.58 15.65 -3.57
CA SER A 109 9.23 16.38 -2.48
C SER A 109 8.51 16.16 -1.15
N GLU A 110 9.18 16.42 -0.03
CA GLU A 110 8.59 16.36 1.32
C GLU A 110 7.47 17.40 1.53
N ASP A 111 7.38 18.41 0.67
CA ASP A 111 6.29 19.39 0.67
C ASP A 111 4.96 18.81 0.12
N CYS A 112 4.97 17.61 -0.48
CA CYS A 112 3.74 17.00 -1.01
C CYS A 112 2.80 16.55 0.11
N GLU A 113 1.51 16.52 -0.20
CA GLU A 113 0.45 16.22 0.77
C GLU A 113 0.63 14.83 1.41
N ALA A 114 0.93 13.81 0.61
CA ALA A 114 1.12 12.45 1.12
C ALA A 114 2.24 12.36 2.16
N TYR A 115 3.35 13.10 1.97
CA TYR A 115 4.45 13.10 2.93
C TYR A 115 4.04 13.78 4.23
N GLN A 116 3.36 14.93 4.16
CA GLN A 116 2.86 15.64 5.34
C GLN A 116 1.86 14.79 6.13
N ILE A 117 0.97 14.07 5.44
CA ILE A 117 0.03 13.13 6.06
C ILE A 117 0.80 11.99 6.76
N ALA A 118 1.71 11.33 6.05
CA ALA A 118 2.48 10.22 6.60
C ALA A 118 3.32 10.65 7.81
N ASP A 119 3.99 11.80 7.73
CA ASP A 119 4.82 12.37 8.81
C ASP A 119 3.98 12.67 10.05
N ARG A 120 2.81 13.28 9.88
CA ARG A 120 1.87 13.54 10.98
C ARG A 120 1.42 12.24 11.65
N TYR A 121 0.90 11.27 10.89
CA TYR A 121 0.37 10.05 11.49
C TYR A 121 1.47 9.20 12.15
N MET A 122 2.63 9.08 11.52
CA MET A 122 3.74 8.33 12.10
C MET A 122 4.26 8.98 13.39
N SER A 123 4.38 10.31 13.43
CA SER A 123 4.84 11.01 14.64
C SER A 123 3.81 11.00 15.77
N GLU A 124 2.51 11.05 15.46
CA GLU A 124 1.43 11.09 16.45
C GLU A 124 1.10 9.70 17.03
N TYR A 125 0.91 8.70 16.16
CA TYR A 125 0.43 7.37 16.56
C TYR A 125 1.56 6.37 16.79
N PHE A 126 2.74 6.59 16.23
CA PHE A 126 3.88 5.67 16.34
C PHE A 126 5.19 6.36 16.75
N PRO A 127 5.21 7.17 17.82
CA PRO A 127 6.33 8.06 18.16
C PRO A 127 7.66 7.33 18.40
N GLU A 128 7.63 6.14 19.01
CA GLU A 128 8.86 5.34 19.25
C GLU A 128 9.47 4.82 17.94
N TRP A 129 8.62 4.44 16.98
CA TRP A 129 9.07 4.02 15.66
C TRP A 129 9.58 5.21 14.85
N TYR A 130 8.82 6.30 14.85
CA TYR A 130 9.15 7.54 14.16
C TYR A 130 10.46 8.16 14.68
N GLU A 131 10.74 8.12 15.98
CA GLU A 131 12.04 8.57 16.52
C GLU A 131 13.21 7.84 15.85
N ARG A 132 13.02 6.57 15.52
CA ARG A 132 14.05 5.70 14.96
C ARG A 132 14.12 5.73 13.44
N TYR A 133 12.99 5.83 12.75
CA TYR A 133 12.89 5.71 11.29
C TYR A 133 12.13 6.91 10.70
N PRO A 134 12.72 7.62 9.72
CA PRO A 134 12.00 8.64 8.97
C PRO A 134 10.91 8.04 8.10
N VAL A 135 9.84 8.80 7.89
CA VAL A 135 8.91 8.53 6.80
C VAL A 135 9.68 8.48 5.48
N LYS A 136 9.40 7.47 4.67
CA LYS A 136 10.03 7.34 3.36
C LYS A 136 9.24 8.16 2.34
N LEU A 137 9.94 9.08 1.69
CA LEU A 137 9.51 9.65 0.42
C LEU A 137 10.09 8.81 -0.73
N ALA A 138 9.24 8.02 -1.35
CA ALA A 138 9.57 7.19 -2.49
C ALA A 138 9.48 7.99 -3.79
N ASP A 139 10.49 7.80 -4.64
CA ASP A 139 10.51 8.33 -5.99
C ASP A 139 9.44 7.63 -6.87
N PRO A 140 8.55 8.40 -7.53
CA PRO A 140 7.48 7.81 -8.35
C PRO A 140 7.98 6.95 -9.50
N GLU A 141 9.05 7.36 -10.22
CA GLU A 141 9.60 6.60 -11.34
C GLU A 141 10.03 5.21 -10.87
N SER A 142 10.67 5.12 -9.71
CA SER A 142 11.12 3.86 -9.10
C SER A 142 9.97 2.95 -8.65
N TYR A 143 8.79 3.50 -8.30
CA TYR A 143 7.66 2.76 -7.76
C TYR A 143 6.59 2.41 -8.81
N PHE A 144 6.62 3.06 -9.98
CA PHE A 144 5.72 2.80 -11.11
C PHE A 144 6.40 2.16 -12.32
N THR A 145 7.74 2.06 -12.31
CA THR A 145 8.49 1.33 -13.34
C THR A 145 8.78 -0.10 -12.89
N PHE A 146 8.43 -1.08 -13.71
CA PHE A 146 8.69 -2.48 -13.44
C PHE A 146 8.86 -3.31 -14.73
N GLU A 147 9.41 -4.50 -14.55
CA GLU A 147 9.58 -5.53 -15.58
C GLU A 147 8.92 -6.84 -15.12
N GLY A 148 8.47 -7.65 -16.10
CA GLY A 148 7.94 -8.99 -15.87
C GLY A 148 6.42 -9.06 -15.89
N ASP A 149 5.91 -10.25 -16.23
CA ASP A 149 4.50 -10.44 -16.60
C ASP A 149 3.53 -10.47 -15.39
N ASN A 150 4.07 -10.55 -14.17
CA ASN A 150 3.27 -10.62 -12.93
C ASN A 150 3.26 -9.31 -12.12
N ALA A 151 4.15 -8.38 -12.46
CA ALA A 151 4.21 -7.07 -11.82
C ALA A 151 3.09 -6.17 -12.36
N GLY A 152 2.53 -5.32 -11.53
CA GLY A 152 1.38 -4.48 -11.86
C GLY A 152 0.54 -4.17 -10.63
N ARG A 153 -0.62 -3.56 -10.89
CA ARG A 153 -1.59 -3.18 -9.87
C ARG A 153 -2.73 -4.18 -9.79
N PHE A 154 -3.15 -4.49 -8.58
CA PHE A 154 -4.40 -5.14 -8.25
C PHE A 154 -5.36 -4.18 -7.56
N THR A 155 -6.64 -4.25 -7.92
CA THR A 155 -7.73 -3.50 -7.32
C THR A 155 -8.84 -4.47 -6.90
N TRP A 156 -9.28 -4.35 -5.65
CA TRP A 156 -10.35 -5.18 -5.10
C TRP A 156 -11.68 -4.96 -5.82
N GLU A 157 -12.40 -6.05 -6.08
CA GLU A 157 -13.79 -6.03 -6.54
C GLU A 157 -14.71 -6.21 -5.32
N PHE A 158 -15.64 -5.28 -5.14
CA PHE A 158 -16.63 -5.31 -4.06
C PHE A 158 -18.02 -5.63 -4.62
N GLY A 159 -18.70 -6.58 -4.01
CA GLY A 159 -20.07 -6.96 -4.33
C GLY A 159 -21.10 -6.15 -3.55
N GLU A 160 -22.36 -6.16 -4.01
CA GLU A 160 -23.50 -5.55 -3.31
C GLU A 160 -24.15 -6.50 -2.27
N ASP A 161 -23.81 -7.80 -2.29
CA ASP A 161 -24.45 -8.85 -1.49
C ASP A 161 -23.52 -9.46 -0.41
N GLU A 162 -24.10 -10.07 0.63
CA GLU A 162 -23.41 -10.64 1.81
C GLU A 162 -22.45 -11.81 1.49
N ASP A 163 -22.50 -12.38 0.28
CA ASP A 163 -21.70 -13.53 -0.14
C ASP A 163 -20.31 -13.14 -0.71
N GLY A 164 -19.99 -11.83 -0.82
CA GLY A 164 -18.72 -11.30 -1.31
C GLY A 164 -18.09 -10.23 -0.40
N PHE A 165 -16.91 -9.70 -0.77
CA PHE A 165 -16.36 -8.53 -0.07
C PHE A 165 -17.28 -7.33 -0.28
N THR A 166 -17.67 -6.69 0.82
CA THR A 166 -18.43 -5.44 0.79
C THR A 166 -17.55 -4.32 1.32
N ASP A 167 -17.80 -3.09 0.85
CA ASP A 167 -17.17 -1.87 1.38
C ASP A 167 -18.25 -1.01 2.08
N PRO A 168 -18.72 -1.43 3.27
CA PRO A 168 -19.83 -0.78 3.95
C PRO A 168 -19.50 0.65 4.42
N ASP A 169 -18.22 0.93 4.64
CA ASP A 169 -17.74 2.22 5.10
C ASP A 169 -17.37 3.15 3.93
N GLY A 170 -17.34 2.64 2.69
CA GLY A 170 -17.03 3.41 1.49
C GLY A 170 -15.55 3.81 1.40
N ILE A 171 -14.66 2.96 1.94
CA ILE A 171 -13.22 3.20 2.01
C ILE A 171 -12.62 3.42 0.62
N GLN A 172 -13.10 2.75 -0.43
CA GLN A 172 -12.54 2.91 -1.78
C GLN A 172 -12.70 4.33 -2.36
N ASP A 173 -13.66 5.10 -1.86
CA ASP A 173 -13.96 6.46 -2.33
C ASP A 173 -13.42 7.54 -1.37
N MET A 174 -12.72 7.15 -0.31
CA MET A 174 -12.16 8.08 0.67
C MET A 174 -10.86 8.74 0.20
N SER A 175 -10.62 9.96 0.70
CA SER A 175 -9.30 10.58 0.60
C SER A 175 -8.29 9.85 1.50
N PRO A 176 -6.97 9.96 1.25
CA PRO A 176 -5.97 9.34 2.12
C PRO A 176 -6.04 9.76 3.58
N ALA A 177 -6.43 11.01 3.85
CA ALA A 177 -6.62 11.51 5.20
C ALA A 177 -7.82 10.84 5.89
N ASP A 178 -8.94 10.68 5.17
CA ASP A 178 -10.16 10.05 5.70
C ASP A 178 -9.94 8.55 5.97
N VAL A 179 -9.20 7.85 5.08
CA VAL A 179 -8.80 6.45 5.29
C VAL A 179 -8.04 6.31 6.60
N LEU A 180 -7.05 7.18 6.83
CA LEU A 180 -6.26 7.14 8.05
C LEU A 180 -7.07 7.54 9.29
N GLU A 181 -7.96 8.52 9.20
CA GLU A 181 -8.89 8.82 10.30
C GLU A 181 -9.74 7.60 10.65
N CYS A 182 -10.29 6.90 9.65
CA CYS A 182 -11.07 5.67 9.86
C CYS A 182 -10.26 4.55 10.51
N LEU A 183 -8.99 4.37 10.14
CA LEU A 183 -8.13 3.31 10.69
C LEU A 183 -7.66 3.57 12.12
N PHE A 184 -7.59 4.84 12.53
CA PHE A 184 -7.03 5.27 13.81
C PHE A 184 -8.05 5.93 14.76
N SER A 185 -9.34 5.88 14.43
CA SER A 185 -10.46 6.37 15.25
C SER A 185 -10.76 5.53 16.49
#